data_AF-A0A199XT14-F1
#
_entry.id   AF-A0A199XT14-F1
#
_cell.length_a   1.000
_cell.length_b   1.000
_cell.length_c   1.000
_cell.angle_alpha   90.00
_cell.angle_beta   90.00
_cell.angle_gamma   90.00
#
_symmetry.space_group_name_H-M   'P 1'
#
loop_
_entity.id
_entity.type
_entity.pdbx_description
1 polymer ?
#
loop_
_entity_poly.entity_id
_entity_poly.type
_entity_poly.pdbx_seq_one_letter_code
_entity_poly.pdbx_strand_id
1 'polypeptide(L)'
;MTADQKNTSEDHIKKLFNEHYRSLVQYSNRFLSIDECEDLVQDVFINLWEKETTFQDELHLKLYLYKAVRHKCYNIIKHNLVKNKYVSSTIQALEDDDLFLKHILEEDIVSQLYTAIEHLPDRKKEIIKLSLKGLKNSEIAEVLGIQLQTVKTLKSQSYKLLRDQFQDLESIIYFLLF
;
A
#
# COMPACT_ATOMS: atom_id res chain seq x y z
N MET A 1 -29.41 20.54 1.08
CA MET A 1 -28.85 19.25 0.60
C MET A 1 -29.52 18.14 1.38
N THR A 2 -30.17 17.22 0.68
CA THR A 2 -30.97 16.12 1.25
C THR A 2 -30.07 15.05 1.89
N ALA A 3 -30.59 14.35 2.90
CA ALA A 3 -29.87 13.29 3.62
C ALA A 3 -29.32 12.18 2.69
N ASP A 4 -29.94 11.97 1.53
CA ASP A 4 -29.57 10.95 0.54
C ASP A 4 -28.27 11.24 -0.22
N GLN A 5 -28.00 12.51 -0.56
CA GLN A 5 -26.76 12.90 -1.26
C GLN A 5 -25.55 12.83 -0.32
N LYS A 6 -25.77 13.15 0.97
CA LYS A 6 -24.70 13.12 1.98
C LYS A 6 -24.25 11.68 2.29
N ASN A 7 -25.19 10.73 2.30
CA ASN A 7 -24.91 9.31 2.51
C ASN A 7 -24.12 8.70 1.34
N THR A 8 -24.48 9.05 0.10
CA THR A 8 -23.81 8.55 -1.11
C THR A 8 -22.36 8.99 -1.19
N SER A 9 -22.09 10.26 -0.85
CA SER A 9 -20.72 10.76 -0.80
C SER A 9 -19.92 10.01 0.29
N GLU A 10 -20.52 9.70 1.45
CA GLU A 10 -19.80 9.14 2.60
C GLU A 10 -19.32 7.73 2.30
N ASP A 11 -20.19 6.93 1.68
CA ASP A 11 -19.85 5.58 1.24
C ASP A 11 -18.78 5.59 0.13
N HIS A 12 -18.82 6.58 -0.77
CA HIS A 12 -17.78 6.75 -1.79
C HIS A 12 -16.41 7.02 -1.15
N ILE A 13 -16.34 7.90 -0.17
CA ILE A 13 -15.08 8.28 0.47
C ILE A 13 -14.57 7.17 1.39
N LYS A 14 -15.45 6.44 2.09
CA LYS A 14 -15.06 5.21 2.79
C LYS A 14 -14.44 4.18 1.86
N LYS A 15 -15.00 4.03 0.65
CA LYS A 15 -14.45 3.12 -0.36
C LYS A 15 -13.03 3.57 -0.77
N LEU A 16 -12.86 4.84 -1.14
CA LEU A 16 -11.55 5.39 -1.51
C LEU A 16 -10.52 5.27 -0.36
N PHE A 17 -10.96 5.50 0.88
CA PHE A 17 -10.15 5.31 2.07
C PHE A 17 -9.65 3.87 2.15
N ASN A 18 -10.57 2.89 2.12
CA ASN A 18 -10.22 1.48 2.20
C ASN A 18 -9.28 1.02 1.07
N GLU A 19 -9.45 1.58 -0.14
CA GLU A 19 -8.64 1.25 -1.31
C GLU A 19 -7.20 1.81 -1.23
N HIS A 20 -7.01 3.03 -0.73
CA HIS A 20 -5.70 3.70 -0.78
C HIS A 20 -4.98 3.83 0.56
N TYR A 21 -5.68 3.68 1.70
CA TYR A 21 -5.13 3.92 3.03
C TYR A 21 -3.81 3.20 3.26
N ARG A 22 -3.77 1.89 3.01
CA ARG A 22 -2.59 1.07 3.25
C ARG A 22 -1.37 1.55 2.45
N SER A 23 -1.54 1.82 1.16
CA SER A 23 -0.45 2.27 0.29
C SER A 23 0.05 3.68 0.67
N LEU A 24 -0.85 4.57 1.10
CA LEU A 24 -0.48 5.91 1.53
C LEU A 24 0.24 5.91 2.89
N VAL A 25 -0.19 5.06 3.83
CA VAL A 25 0.52 4.83 5.10
C VAL A 25 1.90 4.25 4.82
N GLN A 26 2.00 3.24 3.95
CA GLN A 26 3.28 2.60 3.62
C GLN A 26 4.25 3.56 2.91
N TYR A 27 3.76 4.40 2.00
CA TYR A 27 4.54 5.48 1.39
C TYR A 27 5.05 6.48 2.42
N SER A 28 4.18 6.98 3.31
CA SER A 28 4.55 7.99 4.31
C SER A 28 5.49 7.46 5.40
N ASN A 29 5.42 6.16 5.71
CA ASN A 29 6.27 5.50 6.70
C ASN A 29 7.77 5.49 6.33
N ARG A 30 8.09 5.75 5.06
CA ARG A 30 9.46 5.99 4.60
C ARG A 30 10.08 7.25 5.21
N PHE A 31 9.25 8.15 5.75
CA PHE A 31 9.67 9.48 6.23
C PHE A 31 9.26 9.77 7.68
N LEU A 32 8.21 9.12 8.19
CA LEU A 32 7.61 9.38 9.50
C LEU A 32 7.39 8.08 10.29
N SER A 33 7.11 8.20 11.59
CA SER A 33 6.68 7.06 12.40
C SER A 33 5.29 6.56 11.99
N ILE A 34 4.96 5.30 12.30
CA ILE A 34 3.68 4.70 11.91
C ILE A 34 2.47 5.48 12.47
N ASP A 35 2.54 5.92 13.72
CA ASP A 35 1.47 6.68 14.36
C ASP A 35 1.23 8.02 13.63
N GLU A 36 2.31 8.73 13.29
CA GLU A 36 2.22 9.97 12.49
C GLU A 36 1.67 9.73 11.08
N CYS A 37 1.97 8.58 10.47
CA CYS A 37 1.46 8.19 9.16
C CYS A 37 -0.05 7.96 9.18
N GLU A 38 -0.55 7.19 10.15
CA GLU A 38 -1.97 6.85 10.24
C GLU A 38 -2.83 8.10 10.43
N ASP A 39 -2.41 8.99 11.36
CA ASP A 39 -3.08 10.27 11.61
C ASP A 39 -3.04 11.19 10.37
N LEU A 40 -1.87 11.30 9.73
CA LEU A 40 -1.69 12.11 8.52
C LEU A 40 -2.60 11.65 7.38
N VAL A 41 -2.71 10.34 7.16
CA VAL A 41 -3.53 9.80 6.07
C VAL A 41 -5.00 10.00 6.38
N GLN A 42 -5.45 9.78 7.62
CA GLN A 42 -6.81 10.09 8.03
C GLN A 42 -7.16 11.56 7.77
N ASP A 43 -6.28 12.48 8.17
CA ASP A 43 -6.43 13.90 7.88
C ASP A 43 -6.59 14.20 6.39
N VAL A 44 -5.82 13.55 5.51
CA VAL A 44 -5.93 13.75 4.06
C VAL A 44 -7.32 13.37 3.57
N PHE A 45 -7.88 12.27 4.05
CA PHE A 45 -9.24 11.85 3.67
C PHE A 45 -10.33 12.72 4.29
N ILE A 46 -10.15 13.21 5.51
CA ILE A 46 -11.06 14.21 6.11
C ILE A 46 -11.06 15.48 5.26
N ASN A 47 -9.89 15.97 4.86
CA ASN A 47 -9.78 17.14 3.99
C ASN A 47 -10.39 16.89 2.60
N LEU A 48 -10.24 15.69 2.06
CA LEU A 48 -10.84 15.31 0.79
C LEU A 48 -12.38 15.30 0.88
N TRP A 49 -12.91 14.76 1.98
CA TRP A 49 -14.33 14.73 2.30
C TRP A 49 -14.92 16.15 2.40
N GLU A 50 -14.29 17.01 3.19
CA GLU A 50 -14.76 18.38 3.44
C GLU A 50 -14.73 19.26 2.18
N LYS A 51 -13.78 19.02 1.28
CA LYS A 51 -13.63 19.81 0.05
C LYS A 51 -14.52 19.32 -1.10
N GLU A 52 -15.22 18.20 -0.95
CA GLU A 52 -16.07 17.58 -1.98
C GLU A 52 -15.37 17.55 -3.36
N THR A 53 -14.07 17.27 -3.37
CA THR A 53 -13.25 17.42 -4.60
C THR A 53 -13.57 16.32 -5.59
N THR A 54 -13.89 16.70 -6.82
CA THR A 54 -14.14 15.78 -7.93
C THR A 54 -12.89 15.61 -8.79
N PHE A 55 -12.62 14.39 -9.23
CA PHE A 55 -11.50 14.06 -10.12
C PHE A 55 -12.01 13.55 -11.46
N GLN A 56 -11.21 13.73 -12.51
CA GLN A 56 -11.56 13.30 -13.87
C GLN A 56 -11.51 11.77 -14.00
N ASP A 57 -10.56 11.12 -13.32
CA ASP A 57 -10.39 9.68 -13.27
C ASP A 57 -9.64 9.25 -11.99
N GLU A 58 -9.46 7.95 -11.83
CA GLU A 58 -8.79 7.33 -10.69
C GLU A 58 -7.30 7.70 -10.59
N LEU A 59 -6.63 7.89 -11.73
CA LEU A 59 -5.22 8.27 -11.76
C LEU A 59 -5.02 9.68 -11.18
N HIS A 60 -5.88 10.64 -11.54
CA HIS A 60 -5.85 11.99 -11.01
C HIS A 60 -6.14 12.03 -9.51
N LEU A 61 -7.12 11.26 -9.04
CA LEU A 61 -7.39 11.08 -7.61
C LEU A 61 -6.16 10.54 -6.87
N LYS A 62 -5.58 9.45 -7.39
CA LYS A 62 -4.41 8.83 -6.78
C LYS A 62 -3.22 9.77 -6.72
N LEU A 63 -2.89 10.43 -7.83
CA LEU A 63 -1.81 11.44 -7.86
C LEU A 63 -2.06 12.58 -6.88
N TYR A 64 -3.31 13.02 -6.73
CA TYR A 64 -3.68 14.01 -5.73
C TYR A 64 -3.43 13.51 -4.31
N LEU A 65 -3.88 12.30 -3.96
CA LEU A 65 -3.70 11.71 -2.63
C LEU A 65 -2.22 11.60 -2.25
N TYR A 66 -1.38 11.07 -3.14
CA TYR A 66 0.06 10.96 -2.88
C TYR A 66 0.74 12.33 -2.76
N LYS A 67 0.32 13.33 -3.55
CA LYS A 67 0.84 14.71 -3.42
C LYS A 67 0.44 15.33 -2.07
N ALA A 68 -0.81 15.14 -1.65
CA ALA A 68 -1.31 15.64 -0.36
C ALA A 68 -0.54 15.02 0.82
N VAL A 69 -0.33 13.70 0.78
CA VAL A 69 0.47 12.96 1.77
C VAL A 69 1.93 13.43 1.77
N ARG A 70 2.59 13.47 0.62
CA ARG A 70 3.98 13.97 0.47
C ARG A 70 4.13 15.37 1.05
N HIS A 71 3.18 16.26 0.76
CA HIS A 71 3.19 17.63 1.27
C HIS A 71 3.04 17.68 2.79
N LYS A 72 2.14 16.88 3.38
CA LYS A 72 2.03 16.80 4.84
C LYS A 72 3.30 16.21 5.48
N CYS A 73 3.90 15.16 4.90
CA CYS A 73 5.18 14.62 5.37
C CYS A 73 6.27 15.69 5.38
N TYR A 74 6.38 16.44 4.28
CA TYR A 74 7.32 17.55 4.17
C TYR A 74 7.10 18.59 5.28
N ASN A 75 5.85 19.00 5.53
CA ASN A 75 5.53 19.98 6.56
C ASN A 75 5.88 19.50 7.97
N ILE A 76 5.57 18.26 8.32
CA ILE A 76 5.90 17.65 9.62
C ILE A 76 7.43 17.61 9.80
N ILE A 77 8.15 17.13 8.80
CA ILE A 77 9.61 17.00 8.84
C ILE A 77 10.26 18.37 8.92
N LYS A 78 9.82 19.33 8.11
CA LYS A 78 10.29 20.72 8.17
C LYS A 78 10.07 21.33 9.55
N HIS A 79 8.89 21.14 10.14
CA HIS A 79 8.59 21.63 11.48
C HIS A 79 9.49 20.97 12.55
N ASN A 80 9.76 19.67 12.43
CA ASN A 80 10.63 18.93 13.34
C ASN A 80 12.13 19.29 13.15
N LEU A 81 12.54 19.67 11.94
CA LEU A 81 13.93 20.07 11.62
C LEU A 81 14.27 21.49 12.03
N VAL A 82 13.29 22.40 12.07
CA VAL A 82 13.49 23.70 12.73
C VAL A 82 13.88 23.52 14.20
N LYS A 83 13.50 22.38 14.83
CA LYS A 83 13.93 22.00 16.19
C LYS A 83 15.27 21.24 16.24
N ASN A 84 15.67 20.53 15.19
CA ASN A 84 16.86 19.67 15.17
C ASN A 84 17.70 19.92 13.90
N LYS A 85 18.88 20.52 14.08
CA LYS A 85 19.74 21.12 13.03
C LYS A 85 20.36 20.15 12.00
N TYR A 86 19.96 18.88 11.95
CA TYR A 86 20.58 17.86 11.11
C TYR A 86 19.58 16.75 10.72
N VAL A 87 18.93 16.87 9.56
CA VAL A 87 18.65 15.76 8.62
C VAL A 87 18.39 16.37 7.23
N SER A 88 19.39 16.33 6.34
CA SER A 88 19.31 16.88 4.98
C SER A 88 18.70 15.91 3.97
N SER A 89 18.83 14.60 4.20
CA SER A 89 18.51 13.56 3.23
C SER A 89 17.01 13.29 3.07
N THR A 90 16.23 13.37 4.15
CA THR A 90 14.78 13.10 4.10
C THR A 90 14.01 14.19 3.36
N ILE A 91 14.38 15.46 3.54
CA ILE A 91 13.83 16.58 2.76
C ILE A 91 14.17 16.40 1.29
N GLN A 92 15.42 16.08 0.97
CA GLN A 92 15.85 15.89 -0.41
C GLN A 92 15.06 14.78 -1.13
N ALA A 93 14.79 13.66 -0.45
CA ALA A 93 13.96 12.59 -0.98
C ALA A 93 12.50 13.00 -1.22
N LEU A 94 11.98 13.96 -0.45
CA LEU A 94 10.65 14.55 -0.64
C LEU A 94 10.62 15.67 -1.66
N GLU A 95 11.75 16.16 -2.16
CA GLU A 95 11.84 17.18 -3.21
C GLU A 95 12.12 16.56 -4.59
N ASP A 96 12.55 15.30 -4.63
CA ASP A 96 12.81 14.53 -5.84
C ASP A 96 11.52 13.94 -6.44
N ASP A 97 11.12 14.46 -7.61
CA ASP A 97 9.91 14.04 -8.32
C ASP A 97 10.05 12.68 -9.02
N ASP A 98 11.25 12.31 -9.46
CA ASP A 98 11.49 11.00 -10.09
C ASP A 98 11.42 9.90 -9.03
N LEU A 99 12.03 10.14 -7.86
CA LEU A 99 11.94 9.26 -6.72
C LEU A 99 10.49 9.15 -6.20
N PHE A 100 9.74 10.25 -6.21
CA PHE A 100 8.33 10.25 -5.87
C PHE A 100 7.49 9.37 -6.79
N LEU A 101 7.64 9.53 -8.12
CA LEU A 101 6.91 8.72 -9.10
C LEU A 101 7.29 7.24 -8.99
N LYS A 102 8.58 6.94 -8.76
CA LYS A 102 9.05 5.58 -8.52
C LYS A 102 8.38 4.96 -7.29
N HIS A 103 8.30 5.68 -6.17
CA HIS A 103 7.64 5.19 -4.96
C HIS A 103 6.14 4.97 -5.16
N ILE A 104 5.44 5.87 -5.88
CA ILE A 104 4.02 5.67 -6.21
C ILE A 104 3.84 4.37 -7.00
N LEU A 105 4.70 4.13 -7.98
CA LEU A 105 4.66 2.93 -8.81
C LEU A 105 4.96 1.67 -7.98
N GLU A 106 5.97 1.71 -7.11
CA GLU A 106 6.27 0.61 -6.18
C GLU A 106 5.05 0.26 -5.32
N GLU A 107 4.43 1.24 -4.68
CA GLU A 107 3.25 1.02 -3.84
C GLU A 107 2.04 0.53 -4.64
N ASP A 108 1.89 0.97 -5.88
CA ASP A 108 0.83 0.49 -6.78
C ASP A 108 1.00 -1.00 -7.08
N ILE A 109 2.21 -1.38 -7.44
CA ILE A 109 2.51 -2.76 -7.77
C ILE A 109 2.35 -3.66 -6.54
N VAL A 110 2.78 -3.19 -5.36
CA VAL A 110 2.56 -3.90 -4.09
C VAL A 110 1.07 -4.04 -3.81
N SER A 111 0.27 -3.00 -4.01
CA SER A 111 -1.19 -3.05 -3.83
C SER A 111 -1.86 -4.06 -4.78
N GLN A 112 -1.46 -4.05 -6.06
CA GLN A 112 -1.94 -5.01 -7.04
C GLN A 112 -1.58 -6.44 -6.66
N LEU A 113 -0.35 -6.69 -6.19
CA LEU A 113 0.07 -8.00 -5.70
C LEU A 113 -0.79 -8.48 -4.52
N TYR A 114 -1.03 -7.62 -3.52
CA TYR A 114 -1.91 -7.97 -2.39
C TYR A 114 -3.35 -8.26 -2.85
N THR A 115 -3.87 -7.47 -3.79
CA THR A 115 -5.18 -7.69 -4.39
C THR A 115 -5.25 -9.05 -5.08
N ALA A 116 -4.25 -9.43 -5.87
CA ALA A 116 -4.18 -10.74 -6.51
C ALA A 116 -4.08 -11.89 -5.50
N ILE A 117 -3.32 -11.69 -4.40
CA ILE A 117 -3.29 -12.67 -3.31
C ILE A 117 -4.68 -12.86 -2.70
N GLU A 118 -5.49 -11.81 -2.58
CA GLU A 118 -6.87 -11.94 -2.12
C GLU A 118 -7.78 -12.69 -3.10
N HIS A 119 -7.42 -12.82 -4.37
CA HIS A 119 -8.17 -13.61 -5.34
C HIS A 119 -7.70 -15.08 -5.41
N LEU A 120 -6.65 -15.46 -4.70
CA LEU A 120 -6.23 -16.86 -4.62
C LEU A 120 -7.26 -17.71 -3.85
N PRO A 121 -7.44 -18.99 -4.23
CA PRO A 121 -8.18 -19.96 -3.43
C PRO A 121 -7.67 -20.02 -1.98
N ASP A 122 -8.56 -20.22 -1.00
CA ASP A 122 -8.28 -20.02 0.42
C ASP A 122 -6.98 -20.65 0.92
N ARG A 123 -6.75 -21.94 0.62
CA ARG A 123 -5.51 -22.65 1.01
C ARG A 123 -4.24 -22.05 0.38
N LYS A 124 -4.34 -21.53 -0.85
CA LYS A 124 -3.22 -20.89 -1.55
C LYS A 124 -2.94 -19.49 -0.98
N LYS A 125 -4.00 -18.71 -0.76
CA LYS A 125 -3.96 -17.39 -0.12
C LYS A 125 -3.28 -17.46 1.25
N GLU A 126 -3.73 -18.38 2.10
CA GLU A 126 -3.23 -18.55 3.47
C GLU A 126 -1.72 -18.85 3.49
N ILE A 127 -1.28 -19.78 2.64
CA ILE A 127 0.13 -20.14 2.51
C ILE A 127 0.99 -18.96 2.04
N ILE A 128 0.51 -18.18 1.05
CA ILE A 128 1.25 -17.01 0.57
C ILE A 128 1.32 -15.92 1.65
N LYS A 129 0.23 -15.67 2.38
CA LYS A 129 0.23 -14.72 3.51
C LYS A 129 1.21 -15.12 4.61
N LEU A 130 1.29 -16.40 4.98
CA LEU A 130 2.26 -16.87 5.98
C LEU A 130 3.70 -16.75 5.46
N SER A 131 3.94 -17.02 4.18
CA SER A 131 5.25 -16.82 3.57
C SER A 131 5.67 -15.35 3.59
N LEU A 132 4.74 -14.42 3.33
CA LEU A 132 5.02 -12.98 3.38
C LEU A 132 5.31 -12.49 4.81
N LYS A 133 4.82 -13.21 5.82
CA LYS A 133 5.20 -13.00 7.23
C LYS A 133 6.58 -13.58 7.58
N GLY A 134 7.30 -14.17 6.62
CA GLY A 134 8.65 -14.69 6.79
C GLY A 134 8.72 -16.14 7.25
N LEU A 135 7.60 -16.87 7.34
CA LEU A 135 7.63 -18.27 7.76
C LEU A 135 8.24 -19.17 6.68
N LYS A 136 9.07 -20.12 7.12
CA LYS A 136 9.64 -21.19 6.30
C LYS A 136 8.58 -22.22 5.97
N ASN A 137 8.78 -22.96 4.88
CA ASN A 137 7.81 -23.96 4.42
C ASN A 137 7.52 -25.05 5.47
N SER A 138 8.49 -25.39 6.34
CA SER A 138 8.29 -26.32 7.46
C SER A 138 7.39 -25.74 8.54
N GLU A 139 7.59 -24.48 8.90
CA GLU A 139 6.78 -23.76 9.89
C GLU A 139 5.34 -23.59 9.38
N ILE A 140 5.18 -23.29 8.08
CA ILE A 140 3.86 -23.24 7.44
C ILE A 140 3.17 -24.62 7.47
N ALA A 141 3.92 -25.69 7.24
CA ALA A 141 3.39 -27.06 7.28
C ALA A 141 2.87 -27.42 8.68
N GLU A 142 3.63 -27.04 9.70
CA GLU A 142 3.26 -27.21 11.12
C GLU A 142 2.03 -26.37 11.47
N VAL A 143 2.02 -25.08 11.14
CA VAL A 143 0.89 -24.16 11.41
C VAL A 143 -0.41 -24.65 10.76
N LEU A 144 -0.32 -25.18 9.54
CA LEU A 144 -1.49 -25.59 8.76
C LEU A 144 -1.87 -27.07 8.92
N GLY A 145 -1.09 -27.85 9.68
CA GLY A 145 -1.29 -29.28 9.88
C GLY A 145 -1.25 -30.11 8.59
N ILE A 146 -0.41 -29.72 7.62
CA ILE A 146 -0.28 -30.40 6.31
C ILE A 146 1.15 -30.85 6.06
N GLN A 147 1.35 -31.72 5.06
CA GLN A 147 2.68 -32.17 4.70
C GLN A 147 3.51 -31.04 4.07
N LEU A 148 4.81 -31.00 4.38
CA LEU A 148 5.77 -30.05 3.78
C LEU A 148 5.72 -30.06 2.25
N GLN A 149 5.53 -31.23 1.64
CA GLN A 149 5.43 -31.34 0.19
C GLN A 149 4.17 -30.65 -0.34
N THR A 150 3.04 -30.75 0.37
CA THR A 150 1.80 -30.05 0.05
C THR A 150 2.00 -28.52 0.08
N VAL A 151 2.73 -28.00 1.07
CA VAL A 151 3.08 -26.56 1.14
C VAL A 151 3.87 -26.14 -0.10
N LYS A 152 4.91 -26.88 -0.46
CA LYS A 152 5.74 -26.58 -1.66
C LYS A 152 4.90 -26.58 -2.94
N THR A 153 4.05 -27.59 -3.12
CA THR A 153 3.15 -27.69 -4.28
C THR A 153 2.17 -26.53 -4.33
N LEU A 154 1.52 -26.20 -3.21
CA LEU A 154 0.56 -25.10 -3.16
C LEU A 154 1.24 -23.74 -3.38
N LYS A 155 2.44 -23.50 -2.85
CA LYS A 155 3.23 -22.29 -3.16
C LYS A 155 3.53 -22.19 -4.64
N SER A 156 4.07 -23.25 -5.24
CA SER A 156 4.39 -23.27 -6.69
C SER A 156 3.16 -22.96 -7.54
N GLN A 157 2.02 -23.58 -7.25
CA GLN A 157 0.77 -23.30 -7.95
C GLN A 157 0.24 -21.88 -7.71
N SER A 158 0.46 -21.31 -6.53
CA SER A 158 0.05 -19.94 -6.21
C SER A 158 0.88 -18.94 -7.00
N TYR A 159 2.21 -19.12 -7.06
CA TYR A 159 3.08 -18.27 -7.87
C TYR A 159 2.73 -18.33 -9.34
N LYS A 160 2.34 -19.51 -9.86
CA LYS A 160 1.86 -19.62 -11.24
C LYS A 160 0.60 -18.77 -11.47
N LEU A 161 -0.39 -18.87 -10.59
CA LEU A 161 -1.62 -18.07 -10.69
C LEU A 161 -1.35 -16.58 -10.61
N LEU A 162 -0.47 -16.15 -9.68
CA LEU A 162 -0.06 -14.75 -9.56
C LEU A 162 0.67 -14.27 -10.83
N ARG A 163 1.52 -15.12 -11.43
CA ARG A 163 2.24 -14.79 -12.68
C ARG A 163 1.30 -14.65 -13.88
N ASP A 164 0.32 -15.55 -14.01
CA ASP A 164 -0.66 -15.51 -15.10
C ASP A 164 -1.53 -14.24 -15.02
N GLN A 165 -1.69 -13.66 -13.83
CA GLN A 165 -2.45 -12.43 -13.59
C GLN A 165 -1.64 -11.15 -13.86
N PHE A 166 -0.30 -11.22 -13.88
CA PHE A 166 0.59 -10.09 -14.12
C PHE A 166 1.68 -10.48 -15.13
N GLN A 167 1.40 -10.35 -16.42
CA GLN A 167 2.36 -10.66 -17.49
C GLN A 167 3.63 -9.78 -17.45
N ASP A 168 3.59 -8.63 -16.77
CA ASP A 168 4.70 -7.65 -16.74
C ASP A 168 5.51 -7.59 -15.42
N LEU A 169 5.24 -8.48 -14.44
CA LEU A 169 5.89 -8.44 -13.11
C LEU A 169 6.89 -9.58 -12.83
N GLU A 170 7.50 -10.15 -13.87
CA GLU A 170 8.49 -11.23 -13.72
C GLU A 170 9.59 -10.89 -12.69
N SER A 171 9.99 -9.63 -12.63
CA SER A 171 10.99 -9.06 -11.72
C SER A 171 10.63 -9.23 -10.24
N ILE A 172 9.35 -9.13 -9.87
CA ILE A 172 8.88 -9.16 -8.48
C ILE A 172 8.76 -10.58 -7.97
N ILE A 173 8.35 -11.50 -8.84
CA ILE A 173 8.29 -12.92 -8.52
C ILE A 173 9.70 -13.48 -8.32
N TYR A 174 10.68 -13.00 -9.10
CA TYR A 174 12.09 -13.36 -8.91
C TYR A 174 12.61 -12.91 -7.54
N PHE A 175 12.21 -11.73 -7.07
CA PHE A 175 12.54 -11.22 -5.73
C PHE A 175 11.88 -12.03 -4.59
N LEU A 176 10.68 -12.59 -4.80
CA LEU A 176 9.99 -13.43 -3.79
C LEU A 176 10.50 -14.88 -3.73
N LEU A 177 11.31 -15.32 -4.70
CA LEU A 177 11.84 -16.67 -4.81
C LEU A 177 13.31 -16.81 -4.32
N PHE A 178 13.90 -15.71 -3.86
CA PHE A 178 15.22 -15.65 -3.22
C PHE A 178 15.11 -15.00 -1.83
#